data_AF-A0A2V7PHV4-F1
#
_entry.id   AF-A0A2V7PHV4-F1
#
_cell.length_a   1.000
_cell.length_b   1.000
_cell.length_c   1.000
_cell.angle_alpha   90.00
_cell.angle_beta   90.00
_cell.angle_gamma   90.00
#
_symmetry.space_group_name_H-M   'P 1'
#
loop_
_entity.id
_entity.type
_entity.pdbx_description
1 polymer ?
#
loop_
_entity_poly.entity_id
_entity_poly.type
_entity_poly.pdbx_seq_one_letter_code
_entity_poly.pdbx_strand_id
1 'polypeptide(L)'
;MTRIASRRLQDGCQGDVSVLRARDILTARLLRAKQCGMRGMWARLQADLNVKLRRGAWYRITQPGPLQTVLEVAGRLHQIPSAFLQVVERPPRKWTVVPRPEDAIHLPANWGDRYAVCPSCRERQPLGGHPRRMACNRCHGDYEVAWSEA
;
A
#
# COMPACT_ATOMS: atom_id res chain seq x y z
N MET A 1 19.73 -12.38 49.91
CA MET A 1 19.81 -10.93 50.17
C MET A 1 20.50 -10.29 48.96
N THR A 2 19.74 -9.78 47.97
CA THR A 2 19.56 -8.33 47.64
C THR A 2 20.89 -7.67 47.16
N ARG A 3 21.05 -7.01 46.01
CA ARG A 3 20.17 -6.16 45.17
C ARG A 3 20.68 -6.13 43.73
N ILE A 4 19.78 -6.18 42.76
CA ILE A 4 20.01 -5.77 41.38
C ILE A 4 19.90 -4.23 41.35
N ALA A 5 20.98 -3.54 41.01
CA ALA A 5 20.96 -2.10 40.77
C ALA A 5 20.57 -1.82 39.31
N SER A 6 19.32 -1.42 39.11
CA SER A 6 18.85 -0.79 37.87
C SER A 6 19.60 0.53 37.65
N ARG A 7 20.23 0.69 36.48
CA ARG A 7 20.51 2.02 35.93
C ARG A 7 19.47 2.36 34.87
N ARG A 8 18.90 3.54 35.08
CA ARG A 8 17.84 4.23 34.37
C ARG A 8 18.51 5.19 33.38
N LEU A 9 18.07 5.17 32.13
CA LEU A 9 18.12 6.25 31.12
C LEU A 9 16.80 6.07 30.35
N GLN A 10 15.67 6.72 30.66
CA GLN A 10 15.36 8.15 30.63
C GLN A 10 15.81 8.85 29.34
N ASP A 11 14.96 8.73 28.32
CA ASP A 11 14.57 9.76 27.35
C ASP A 11 13.11 9.39 26.99
N GLY A 12 12.06 10.18 27.19
CA GLY A 12 11.95 11.64 27.13
C GLY A 12 10.86 11.96 26.10
N CYS A 13 9.59 11.67 26.41
CA CYS A 13 8.42 12.08 25.61
C CYS A 13 7.21 12.21 26.54
N GLN A 14 7.25 13.22 27.41
CA GLN A 14 6.09 13.67 28.17
C GLN A 14 5.24 14.57 27.26
N GLY A 15 4.18 13.99 26.71
CA GLY A 15 3.05 14.73 26.18
C GLY A 15 1.98 14.77 27.28
N ASP A 16 1.66 15.98 27.73
CA ASP A 16 0.63 16.28 28.73
C ASP A 16 -0.73 15.76 28.25
N VAL A 17 -1.29 14.76 28.94
CA VAL A 17 -2.64 14.25 28.71
C VAL A 17 -3.55 14.88 29.74
N SER A 18 -3.82 16.17 29.56
CA SER A 18 -4.85 16.85 30.31
C SER A 18 -6.21 16.65 29.63
N VAL A 19 -7.00 15.78 30.27
CA VAL A 19 -8.46 15.61 30.18
C VAL A 19 -9.02 15.06 28.84
N LEU A 20 -8.86 13.75 28.63
CA LEU A 20 -9.71 12.97 27.70
C LEU A 20 -10.45 11.89 28.48
N ARG A 21 -11.76 11.70 28.20
CA ARG A 21 -12.62 10.79 28.97
C ARG A 21 -12.15 9.35 28.80
N ALA A 22 -12.37 8.49 29.79
CA ALA A 22 -11.91 7.09 29.77
C ALA A 22 -12.34 6.27 28.53
N ARG A 23 -13.46 6.64 27.88
CA ARG A 23 -13.95 6.06 26.62
C ARG A 23 -13.06 6.41 25.42
N ASP A 24 -12.41 7.58 25.45
CA ASP A 24 -11.51 8.06 24.39
C ASP A 24 -10.15 7.36 24.47
N ILE A 25 -9.70 7.00 25.68
CA ILE A 25 -8.43 6.29 25.91
C ILE A 25 -8.48 4.85 25.37
N LEU A 26 -9.60 4.15 25.55
CA LEU A 26 -9.80 2.79 25.02
C LEU A 26 -9.89 2.79 23.50
N THR A 27 -10.60 3.76 22.91
CA THR A 27 -10.70 3.92 21.46
C THR A 27 -9.35 4.31 20.86
N ALA A 28 -8.63 5.26 21.46
CA ALA A 28 -7.30 5.68 21.01
C ALA A 28 -6.25 4.57 21.19
N ARG A 29 -6.28 3.79 22.28
CA ARG A 29 -5.40 2.62 22.47
C ARG A 29 -5.75 1.45 21.54
N LEU A 30 -7.03 1.22 21.23
CA LEU A 30 -7.42 0.22 20.23
C LEU A 30 -6.98 0.64 18.83
N LEU A 31 -7.06 1.92 18.49
CA LEU A 31 -6.52 2.45 17.23
C LEU A 31 -4.97 2.37 17.21
N ARG A 32 -4.28 2.70 18.32
CA ARG A 32 -2.81 2.64 18.42
C ARG A 32 -2.25 1.22 18.49
N ALA A 33 -2.95 0.29 19.14
CA ALA A 33 -2.60 -1.12 19.21
C ALA A 33 -2.94 -1.87 17.91
N LYS A 34 -3.96 -1.44 17.16
CA LYS A 34 -4.19 -1.90 15.77
C LYS A 34 -3.04 -1.54 14.81
N GLN A 35 -2.23 -0.53 15.15
CA GLN A 35 -1.06 -0.14 14.37
C GLN A 35 0.22 -0.92 14.70
N CYS A 36 0.23 -1.71 15.78
CA CYS A 36 1.41 -2.45 16.25
C CYS A 36 1.18 -3.95 16.06
N GLY A 37 1.54 -4.51 14.90
CA GLY A 37 1.62 -5.98 14.79
C GLY A 37 1.50 -6.62 13.42
N MET A 38 1.07 -5.94 12.35
CA MET A 38 1.07 -6.58 11.02
C MET A 38 2.34 -6.19 10.25
N ARG A 39 3.35 -7.06 10.30
CA ARG A 39 4.39 -7.12 9.24
C ARG A 39 3.66 -7.14 7.90
N GLY A 40 3.93 -6.12 7.09
CA GLY A 40 2.92 -5.53 6.22
C GLY A 40 2.44 -6.45 5.11
N MET A 41 1.17 -6.86 5.16
CA MET A 41 0.49 -7.46 4.02
C MET A 41 0.10 -6.36 3.02
N TRP A 42 0.19 -6.70 1.74
CA TRP A 42 -0.12 -5.83 0.63
C TRP A 42 -1.13 -6.49 -0.28
N ALA A 43 -2.02 -5.68 -0.85
CA ALA A 43 -3.02 -6.13 -1.80
C ALA A 43 -2.87 -5.43 -3.14
N ARG A 44 -3.08 -6.16 -4.23
CA ARG A 44 -3.23 -5.62 -5.59
C ARG A 44 -4.57 -6.08 -6.14
N LEU A 45 -5.31 -5.16 -6.74
CA LEU A 45 -6.57 -5.48 -7.41
C LEU A 45 -6.29 -6.33 -8.66
N GLN A 46 -7.01 -7.44 -8.82
CA GLN A 46 -6.91 -8.35 -9.96
C GLN A 46 -8.10 -8.25 -10.93
N ALA A 47 -9.16 -7.55 -10.53
CA ALA A 47 -10.35 -7.38 -11.35
C ALA A 47 -10.47 -5.98 -11.94
N ASP A 48 -11.18 -5.87 -13.05
CA ASP A 48 -11.63 -4.60 -13.61
C ASP A 48 -12.83 -4.07 -12.81
N LEU A 49 -12.55 -3.56 -11.61
CA LEU A 49 -13.54 -2.88 -10.80
C LEU A 49 -13.18 -1.40 -10.73
N ASN A 50 -14.18 -0.54 -10.95
CA ASN A 50 -14.07 0.90 -10.75
C ASN A 50 -14.15 1.26 -9.25
N VAL A 51 -13.28 0.64 -8.47
CA VAL A 51 -12.98 1.02 -7.10
C VAL A 51 -11.89 2.09 -7.13
N LYS A 52 -11.76 2.90 -6.08
CA LYS A 52 -10.77 4.01 -6.00
C LYS A 52 -9.30 3.55 -5.95
N LEU A 53 -8.99 2.35 -6.44
CA LEU A 53 -7.65 1.79 -6.57
C LEU A 53 -7.12 2.00 -7.99
N ARG A 54 -5.83 2.29 -8.09
CA ARG A 54 -5.11 2.23 -9.35
C ARG A 54 -4.81 0.76 -9.65
N ARG A 55 -5.29 0.28 -10.80
CA ARG A 55 -4.96 -1.06 -11.30
C ARG A 55 -3.44 -1.25 -11.39
N GLY A 56 -2.96 -2.43 -11.06
CA GLY A 56 -1.54 -2.78 -11.04
C GLY A 56 -0.74 -2.26 -9.85
N ALA A 57 -1.31 -1.40 -8.99
CA ALA A 57 -0.62 -0.89 -7.81
C ALA A 57 -0.82 -1.78 -6.58
N TRP A 58 0.20 -1.86 -5.73
CA TRP A 58 0.13 -2.48 -4.41
C TRP A 58 -0.31 -1.46 -3.36
N TYR A 59 -1.22 -1.87 -2.48
CA TYR A 59 -1.76 -1.09 -1.38
C TYR A 59 -1.57 -1.82 -0.07
N ARG A 60 -1.33 -1.06 1.00
CA ARG A 60 -1.14 -1.63 2.33
C ARG A 60 -2.49 -2.11 2.87
N ILE A 61 -2.52 -3.34 3.38
CA ILE A 61 -3.67 -3.86 4.12
C ILE A 61 -3.60 -3.33 5.54
N THR A 62 -4.67 -2.68 5.99
CA THR A 62 -4.82 -2.21 7.37
C THR A 62 -5.66 -3.16 8.22
N GLN A 63 -6.60 -3.87 7.59
CA GLN A 63 -7.40 -4.90 8.26
C GLN A 63 -7.76 -6.00 7.25
N PRO A 64 -7.15 -7.20 7.33
CA PRO A 64 -7.56 -8.33 6.51
C PRO A 64 -8.93 -8.83 6.96
N GLY A 65 -9.73 -9.35 6.03
CA GLY A 65 -11.00 -9.98 6.32
C GLY A 65 -11.41 -10.98 5.25
N PRO A 66 -12.22 -11.99 5.59
CA PRO A 66 -12.56 -13.08 4.65
C PRO A 66 -13.42 -12.61 3.48
N LEU A 67 -14.37 -11.70 3.72
CA LEU A 67 -15.25 -11.15 2.68
C LEU A 67 -14.75 -9.80 2.15
N GLN A 68 -14.26 -8.95 3.05
CA GLN A 68 -13.77 -7.61 2.72
C GLN A 68 -12.46 -7.36 3.44
N THR A 69 -11.53 -6.73 2.72
CA THR A 69 -10.25 -6.28 3.23
C THR A 69 -10.21 -4.77 3.20
N VAL A 70 -9.71 -4.15 4.28
CA VAL A 70 -9.53 -2.70 4.37
C VAL A 70 -8.13 -2.34 3.87
N LEU A 71 -8.07 -1.47 2.87
CA LEU A 71 -6.85 -0.97 2.26
C LEU A 71 -6.69 0.53 2.53
N GLU A 72 -5.44 0.97 2.70
CA GLU A 72 -5.11 2.39 2.78
C GLU A 72 -4.71 2.96 1.41
N VAL A 73 -5.46 3.97 0.95
CA VAL A 73 -5.29 4.64 -0.34
C VAL A 73 -5.19 6.14 -0.08
N ALA A 74 -4.01 6.72 -0.29
CA ALA A 74 -3.76 8.16 -0.10
C ALA A 74 -4.28 8.69 1.26
N GLY A 75 -4.07 7.93 2.34
CA GLY A 75 -4.51 8.28 3.70
C GLY A 75 -5.99 8.01 4.01
N ARG A 76 -6.75 7.41 3.08
CA ARG A 76 -8.15 7.01 3.29
C ARG A 76 -8.28 5.50 3.31
N LEU A 77 -9.18 5.00 4.15
CA LEU A 77 -9.49 3.57 4.25
C LEU A 77 -10.60 3.19 3.27
N HIS A 78 -10.40 2.10 2.53
CA HIS A 78 -11.37 1.56 1.58
C HIS A 78 -11.61 0.07 1.84
N GLN A 79 -12.88 -0.32 1.92
CA GLN A 79 -13.29 -1.72 1.99
C GLN A 79 -13.42 -2.28 0.57
N ILE A 80 -12.68 -3.35 0.30
CA ILE A 80 -12.63 -3.97 -1.03
C ILE A 80 -12.92 -5.47 -0.85
N PRO A 81 -13.78 -6.08 -1.69
CA PRO A 81 -14.04 -7.50 -1.56
C PRO A 81 -12.76 -8.32 -1.74
N SER A 82 -12.48 -9.19 -0.78
CA SER A 82 -11.22 -9.94 -0.71
C SER A 82 -11.04 -10.89 -1.90
N ALA A 83 -12.15 -11.34 -2.51
CA ALA A 83 -12.15 -12.20 -3.69
C ALA A 83 -11.43 -11.59 -4.92
N PHE A 84 -11.28 -10.26 -4.98
CA PHE A 84 -10.63 -9.58 -6.11
C PHE A 84 -9.21 -9.09 -5.80
N LEU A 85 -8.67 -9.46 -4.63
CA LEU A 85 -7.37 -8.99 -4.16
C LEU A 85 -6.34 -10.12 -4.21
N GLN A 86 -5.23 -9.86 -4.89
CA GLN A 86 -4.01 -10.63 -4.70
C GLN A 86 -3.31 -10.11 -3.45
N VAL A 87 -3.05 -10.98 -2.47
CA VAL A 87 -2.40 -10.62 -1.20
C VAL A 87 -0.99 -11.19 -1.13
N VAL A 88 -0.02 -10.36 -0.73
CA VAL A 88 1.39 -10.75 -0.55
C VAL A 88 1.98 -10.12 0.71
N GLU A 89 2.98 -10.76 1.31
CA GLU A 89 3.72 -10.18 2.44
C GLU A 89 4.72 -9.10 2.02
N ARG A 90 5.26 -9.20 0.80
CA ARG A 90 6.22 -8.23 0.27
C ARG A 90 5.96 -8.03 -1.21
N PRO A 91 5.51 -6.84 -1.64
CA PRO A 91 5.23 -6.59 -3.04
C PRO A 91 6.54 -6.64 -3.83
N PRO A 92 6.52 -7.24 -5.04
CA PRO A 92 7.69 -7.24 -5.91
C PRO A 92 8.08 -5.79 -6.26
N ARG A 93 9.39 -5.51 -6.23
CA ARG A 93 9.94 -4.22 -6.67
C ARG A 93 10.18 -4.22 -8.18
N LYS A 94 9.14 -4.53 -8.94
CA LYS A 94 9.11 -4.54 -10.41
C LYS A 94 7.92 -3.72 -10.91
N TRP A 95 8.07 -3.10 -12.07
CA TRP A 95 6.93 -2.46 -12.74
C TRP A 95 5.87 -3.50 -13.05
N THR A 96 4.64 -3.21 -12.67
CA THR A 96 3.49 -4.01 -13.09
C THR A 96 3.03 -3.51 -14.45
N VAL A 97 2.94 -4.41 -15.42
CA VAL A 97 2.34 -4.13 -16.73
C VAL A 97 0.84 -4.33 -16.61
N VAL A 98 0.07 -3.35 -17.07
CA VAL A 98 -1.39 -3.38 -17.01
C VAL A 98 -1.94 -3.23 -18.42
N PRO A 99 -2.82 -4.13 -18.90
CA PRO A 99 -3.53 -3.94 -20.15
C PRO A 99 -4.42 -2.70 -20.05
N ARG A 100 -4.52 -1.96 -21.14
CA ARG A 100 -5.37 -0.78 -21.23
C ARG A 100 -6.82 -1.24 -21.07
N PRO A 101 -7.53 -0.74 -20.05
CA PRO A 101 -8.95 -1.01 -19.90
C PRO A 101 -9.76 -0.48 -21.08
N GLU A 102 -10.83 -1.16 -21.47
CA GLU A 102 -11.78 -0.65 -22.46
C GLU A 102 -12.44 0.66 -21.97
N ASP A 103 -12.65 0.79 -20.65
CA ASP A 103 -13.21 1.97 -20.00
C ASP A 103 -12.19 3.07 -19.65
N ALA A 104 -10.97 3.01 -20.22
CA ALA A 104 -9.88 3.92 -19.87
C ALA A 104 -10.04 5.32 -20.48
N ILE A 105 -10.94 6.12 -19.91
CA ILE A 105 -11.18 7.53 -20.28
C ILE A 105 -9.98 8.42 -19.92
N HIS A 106 -9.25 8.10 -18.85
CA HIS A 106 -8.20 8.96 -18.29
C HIS A 106 -6.76 8.59 -18.71
N LEU A 107 -6.57 7.67 -19.66
CA LEU A 107 -5.24 7.32 -20.17
C LEU A 107 -4.99 8.00 -21.52
N PRO A 108 -3.84 8.69 -21.71
CA PRO A 108 -3.49 9.28 -23.00
C PRO A 108 -3.55 8.24 -24.14
N ALA A 109 -4.03 8.66 -25.31
CA ALA A 109 -4.16 7.76 -26.47
C ALA A 109 -2.81 7.23 -26.98
N ASN A 110 -1.73 8.01 -26.81
CA ASN A 110 -0.39 7.68 -27.28
C ASN A 110 0.35 6.62 -26.42
N TRP A 111 -0.25 6.11 -25.34
CA TRP A 111 0.38 5.08 -24.49
C TRP A 111 0.23 3.65 -25.02
N GLY A 112 -0.61 3.45 -26.05
CA GLY A 112 -0.90 2.13 -26.60
C GLY A 112 -1.78 1.28 -25.69
N ASP A 113 -1.73 -0.04 -25.90
CA ASP A 113 -2.64 -1.01 -25.28
C ASP A 113 -2.19 -1.50 -23.90
N ARG A 114 -1.03 -1.04 -23.41
CA ARG A 114 -0.48 -1.41 -22.10
C ARG A 114 0.27 -0.24 -21.49
N TYR A 115 0.27 -0.16 -20.17
CA TYR A 115 1.07 0.81 -19.44
C TYR A 115 1.74 0.17 -18.22
N ALA A 116 2.74 0.84 -17.68
CA ALA A 116 3.48 0.39 -16.51
C ALA A 116 3.03 1.14 -15.26
N VAL A 117 3.02 0.47 -14.11
CA VAL A 117 2.79 1.08 -12.79
C VAL A 117 4.03 0.93 -11.91
N CYS A 118 4.54 2.05 -11.42
CA CYS A 118 5.75 2.09 -10.61
C CYS A 118 5.53 1.36 -9.27
N PRO A 119 6.42 0.42 -8.87
CA PRO A 119 6.27 -0.31 -7.62
C PRO A 119 6.45 0.56 -6.37
N SER A 120 7.13 1.70 -6.50
CA SER A 120 7.43 2.60 -5.37
C SER A 120 6.35 3.67 -5.18
N CYS A 121 6.09 4.48 -6.20
CA CYS A 121 5.20 5.64 -6.07
C CYS A 121 3.82 5.44 -6.71
N ARG A 122 3.59 4.31 -7.42
CA ARG A 122 2.35 3.98 -8.15
C ARG A 122 2.04 4.90 -9.32
N GLU A 123 3.05 5.66 -9.78
CA GLU A 123 2.94 6.47 -10.99
C GLU A 123 2.74 5.58 -12.22
N ARG A 124 1.94 6.05 -13.17
CA ARG A 124 1.71 5.35 -14.43
C ARG A 124 2.62 5.93 -15.50
N GLN A 125 3.17 5.09 -16.36
CA GLN A 125 4.07 5.53 -17.44
C GLN A 125 3.90 4.64 -18.67
N PRO A 126 4.05 5.17 -19.90
CA PRO A 126 4.09 4.35 -21.10
C PRO A 126 5.34 3.46 -21.09
N LEU A 127 5.22 2.26 -21.65
CA LEU A 127 6.31 1.26 -21.69
C LEU A 127 7.34 1.54 -22.79
N GLY A 128 6.96 2.23 -23.88
CA GLY A 128 7.89 2.53 -24.98
C GLY A 128 8.47 1.26 -25.64
N GLY A 129 7.62 0.27 -25.93
CA GLY A 129 8.03 -1.05 -26.44
C GLY A 129 8.06 -2.11 -25.34
N HIS A 130 9.10 -2.96 -25.34
CA HIS A 130 9.27 -4.06 -24.39
C HIS A 130 10.57 -3.96 -23.55
N PRO A 131 10.79 -2.86 -22.79
CA PRO A 131 12.00 -2.72 -21.99
C PRO A 131 12.10 -3.75 -20.87
N ARG A 132 13.32 -4.22 -20.57
CA ARG A 132 13.57 -5.09 -19.40
C ARG A 132 13.58 -4.31 -18.08
N ARG A 133 13.99 -3.03 -18.11
CA ARG A 133 14.05 -2.10 -16.98
C ARG A 133 13.63 -0.71 -17.43
N MET A 134 13.06 0.08 -16.53
CA MET A 134 12.72 1.47 -16.80
C MET A 134 12.77 2.32 -15.53
N ALA A 135 13.12 3.60 -15.69
CA ALA A 135 13.11 4.60 -14.63
C ALA A 135 11.75 5.28 -14.51
N CYS A 136 11.34 5.57 -13.28
CA CYS A 136 10.10 6.29 -13.01
C CYS A 136 10.29 7.79 -13.17
N ASN A 137 9.45 8.44 -13.97
CA ASN A 137 9.49 9.90 -14.16
C ASN A 137 9.19 10.72 -12.89
N ARG A 138 8.59 10.09 -11.86
CA ARG A 138 8.19 10.76 -10.61
C ARG A 138 9.15 10.53 -9.45
N CYS A 139 9.51 9.28 -9.16
CA CYS A 139 10.40 8.96 -8.05
C CYS A 139 11.84 8.66 -8.48
N HIS A 140 12.13 8.66 -9.79
CA HIS A 140 13.43 8.39 -10.38
C HIS A 140 14.03 7.00 -10.06
N GLY A 141 13.27 6.12 -9.40
CA GLY A 141 13.68 4.74 -9.17
C GLY A 141 13.71 3.94 -10.46
N ASP A 142 14.76 3.14 -10.63
CA ASP A 142 14.94 2.21 -11.75
C ASP A 142 14.63 0.78 -11.30
N TYR A 143 13.71 0.12 -12.02
CA TYR A 143 13.23 -1.23 -11.68
C TYR A 143 13.05 -2.08 -12.94
N GLU A 144 13.09 -3.40 -12.75
CA GLU A 144 12.71 -4.36 -13.79
C GLU A 144 11.23 -4.27 -14.15
N VAL A 145 10.89 -4.64 -15.38
CA VAL A 145 9.50 -4.70 -15.86
C VAL A 145 8.99 -6.14 -15.81
N ALA A 146 7.87 -6.36 -15.13
CA ALA A 146 7.28 -7.68 -14.94
C ALA A 146 6.37 -8.08 -16.11
N TRP A 147 6.98 -8.34 -17.28
CA TRP A 147 6.24 -8.80 -18.47
C TRP A 147 5.58 -10.16 -18.32
N SER A 148 6.07 -11.01 -17.41
CA SER A 148 5.51 -12.33 -17.13
C SER A 148 4.22 -12.30 -16.31
N GLU A 149 3.83 -11.15 -15.77
CA GLU A 149 2.59 -10.96 -14.99
C GLU A 149 1.49 -10.25 -15.81
N ALA A 150 1.74 -9.97 -17.09
CA ALA A 150 0.97 -9.05 -17.93
C ALA A 150 -0.19 -9.71 -18.68
#